data_AF-U7NLB3-F1
#
_entry.id   AF-U7NLB3-F1
#
_cell.length_a   1.000
_cell.length_b   1.000
_cell.length_c   1.000
_cell.angle_alpha   90.00
_cell.angle_beta   90.00
_cell.angle_gamma   90.00
#
_symmetry.space_group_name_H-M   'P 1'
#
loop_
_entity.id
_entity.type
_entity.pdbx_description
1 polymer ?
#
loop_
_entity_poly.entity_id
_entity_poly.type
_entity_poly.pdbx_seq_one_letter_code
_entity_poly.pdbx_strand_id
1 'polypeptide(L)' 'MILTSKKIRALVESGDIEIFPFDENNLDVNSYSFHLGDTLIEYTNDVVDPMVQNKNRKIKIPATGYVLNPDCFYLGKV' A
#
# COMPACT_ATOMS: atom_id res chain seq x y z
N MET A 1 9.14 -20.78 0.94
CA MET A 1 9.60 -20.63 -0.47
C MET A 1 9.12 -19.29 -0.97
N ILE A 2 9.96 -18.51 -1.65
CA ILE A 2 9.60 -17.20 -2.22
C ILE A 2 9.36 -17.41 -3.73
N LEU A 3 8.33 -16.77 -4.28
CA LEU A 3 8.02 -16.86 -5.71
C LEU A 3 8.96 -15.96 -6.52
N THR A 4 9.50 -16.49 -7.62
CA THR A 4 10.26 -15.68 -8.58
C THR A 4 9.31 -14.82 -9.42
N SER A 5 9.82 -13.74 -10.02
CA SER A 5 9.07 -12.91 -10.98
C SER A 5 8.34 -13.73 -12.04
N LYS A 6 9.01 -14.75 -12.60
CA LYS A 6 8.43 -15.67 -13.59
C LYS A 6 7.26 -16.46 -13.02
N LYS A 7 7.36 -16.93 -11.78
CA LYS A 7 6.28 -17.69 -11.13
C LYS A 7 5.12 -16.77 -10.74
N ILE A 8 5.39 -15.56 -10.26
CA ILE A 8 4.36 -14.54 -10.00
C ILE A 8 3.56 -14.28 -11.27
N ARG A 9 4.24 -13.99 -12.39
CA ARG A 9 3.60 -13.78 -13.69
C ARG A 9 2.71 -14.95 -14.10
N ALA A 10 3.24 -16.17 -14.05
CA ALA A 10 2.49 -17.37 -14.45
C ALA A 10 1.23 -17.58 -13.58
N LEU A 11 1.29 -17.25 -12.29
CA LEU A 11 0.13 -17.35 -11.38
C LEU A 11 -0.90 -16.22 -11.61
N VAL A 12 -0.45 -15.05 -12.05
CA VAL A 12 -1.36 -13.97 -12.48
C VAL A 12 -2.05 -14.37 -13.79
N GLU A 13 -1.31 -14.91 -14.75
CA GLU A 13 -1.84 -15.40 -16.03
C GLU A 13 -2.81 -16.57 -15.86
N SER A 14 -2.57 -17.46 -14.89
CA SER A 14 -3.48 -18.58 -14.59
C SER A 14 -4.70 -18.17 -13.76
N GLY A 15 -4.70 -16.96 -13.18
CA GLY A 15 -5.75 -16.49 -12.27
C GLY A 15 -5.65 -17.03 -10.84
N ASP A 16 -4.56 -17.72 -10.50
CA ASP A 16 -4.30 -18.17 -9.12
C ASP A 16 -3.93 -16.99 -8.19
N ILE A 17 -3.42 -15.90 -8.78
CA ILE A 17 -3.16 -14.63 -8.10
C ILE A 17 -3.85 -13.51 -8.90
N GLU A 18 -4.63 -12.67 -8.22
CA GLU A 18 -5.20 -11.46 -8.83
C GLU A 18 -4.39 -10.22 -8.41
N ILE A 19 -3.85 -9.50 -9.40
CA ILE A 19 -3.23 -8.19 -9.23
C ILE A 19 -3.84 -7.28 -10.29
N PHE A 20 -4.49 -6.20 -9.87
CA PHE A 20 -5.13 -5.28 -10.80
C PHE A 20 -4.92 -3.81 -10.40
N PRO A 21 -4.35 -2.97 -11.29
CA PRO A 21 -3.75 -3.34 -12.58
C PRO A 21 -2.42 -4.10 -12.41
N PHE A 22 -2.16 -5.07 -13.28
CA PHE A 22 -0.85 -5.73 -13.38
C PHE A 22 0.03 -5.00 -14.40
N ASP A 23 1.26 -4.66 -14.00
CA ASP A 23 2.27 -4.05 -14.84
C ASP A 23 3.59 -4.81 -14.66
N GLU A 24 4.10 -5.34 -15.77
CA GLU A 24 5.33 -6.14 -15.78
C GLU A 24 6.54 -5.35 -15.27
N ASN A 25 6.54 -4.02 -15.39
CA ASN A 25 7.61 -3.16 -14.88
C ASN A 25 7.69 -3.13 -13.34
N ASN A 26 6.62 -3.55 -12.65
CA ASN A 26 6.60 -3.66 -11.20
C ASN A 26 7.09 -5.03 -10.70
N LEU A 27 7.39 -5.99 -11.58
CA LEU A 27 8.00 -7.26 -11.16
C LEU A 27 9.49 -7.07 -10.81
N ASP A 28 9.84 -7.46 -9.58
CA ASP A 28 11.22 -7.60 -9.13
C ASP A 28 11.58 -9.10 -9.05
N VAL A 29 12.84 -9.45 -8.83
CA VAL A 29 13.39 -10.82 -8.88
C VAL A 29 12.48 -11.83 -8.16
N ASN A 30 11.95 -11.45 -6.99
CA ASN A 30 11.11 -12.31 -6.15
C ASN A 30 9.92 -11.58 -5.49
N SER A 31 9.45 -10.48 -6.09
CA SER A 31 8.33 -9.67 -5.57
C SER A 31 7.63 -8.90 -6.68
N TYR A 32 6.52 -8.25 -6.31
CA TYR A 32 5.80 -7.29 -7.16
C TYR A 32 5.62 -5.99 -6.37
N SER A 33 6.03 -4.87 -6.95
CA SER A 33 5.97 -3.55 -6.33
C SER A 33 4.58 -2.93 -6.47
N PHE A 34 4.06 -2.37 -5.36
CA PHE A 34 2.82 -1.62 -5.36
C PHE A 34 3.08 -0.11 -5.30
N HIS A 35 2.14 0.65 -5.82
CA HIS A 35 2.18 2.11 -5.78
C HIS A 35 1.28 2.61 -4.66
N LEU A 36 1.72 3.68 -3.97
CA LEU A 36 0.90 4.33 -2.96
C LEU A 36 -0.27 5.06 -3.65
N GLY A 37 -1.48 4.80 -3.21
CA GLY A 37 -2.66 5.55 -3.61
C GLY A 37 -2.60 7.01 -3.16
N ASP A 38 -3.44 7.85 -3.75
CA ASP A 38 -3.40 9.30 -3.54
C ASP A 38 -4.04 9.79 -2.22
N THR A 39 -4.35 8.88 -1.30
CA THR A 39 -5.08 9.19 -0.07
C THR A 39 -4.43 8.52 1.13
N LEU A 40 -4.20 9.32 2.18
CA LEU A 40 -3.77 8.86 3.50
C LEU A 40 -4.89 9.06 4.51
N ILE A 41 -4.92 8.22 5.54
CA ILE A 41 -5.70 8.43 6.75
C ILE A 41 -4.72 8.61 7.90
N GLU A 42 -4.81 9.72 8.62
CA GLU A 42 -4.00 9.98 9.80
C GLU A 42 -4.84 9.77 11.06
N TYR A 43 -4.33 8.99 12.01
CA TYR A 43 -4.91 8.89 13.34
C TYR A 43 -4.47 10.07 14.19
N THR A 44 -5.42 10.79 14.78
CA THR A 44 -5.19 12.05 15.48
C THR A 44 -5.16 11.91 17.00
N ASN A 45 -5.21 10.68 17.50
CA ASN A 45 -5.09 10.38 18.92
C ASN A 45 -3.62 10.11 19.27
N ASP A 46 -3.21 10.47 20.48
CA ASP A 46 -1.86 10.17 20.98
C ASP A 46 -1.60 8.66 21.15
N VAL A 47 -2.68 7.90 21.39
CA VAL A 47 -2.64 6.44 21.55
C VAL A 47 -3.56 5.80 20.53
N VAL A 48 -3.03 4.81 19.80
CA VAL A 48 -3.80 3.97 18.89
C VAL A 48 -4.28 2.74 19.67
N ASP A 49 -5.59 2.66 19.90
CA ASP A 49 -6.21 1.54 20.60
C ASP A 49 -7.06 0.72 19.63
N PRO A 50 -6.74 -0.58 19.41
CA PRO A 50 -7.50 -1.44 18.50
C PRO A 50 -8.90 -1.82 19.02
N MET A 51 -9.20 -1.62 20.30
CA MET A 51 -10.50 -1.93 20.91
C MET A 51 -11.55 -0.84 20.71
N VAL A 52 -11.15 0.33 20.19
CA VAL A 52 -12.05 1.47 19.98
C VAL A 52 -11.88 2.08 18.59
N GLN A 53 -12.85 2.90 18.20
CA GLN A 53 -12.75 3.67 16.97
C GLN A 53 -11.79 4.87 17.15
N ASN A 54 -10.63 4.80 16.49
CA ASN A 54 -9.64 5.87 16.50
C ASN A 54 -10.13 7.09 15.69
N LYS A 55 -10.01 8.30 16.26
CA LYS A 55 -10.30 9.53 15.50
C LYS A 55 -9.25 9.68 14.42
N ASN A 56 -9.72 10.07 13.25
CA ASN A 56 -8.86 10.16 12.08
C ASN A 56 -9.29 11.29 11.15
N ARG A 57 -8.37 11.70 10.28
CA ARG A 57 -8.65 12.61 9.16
C ARG A 57 -8.11 12.03 7.86
N LYS A 58 -8.78 12.34 6.76
CA LYS A 58 -8.34 11.98 5.40
C LYS A 58 -7.47 13.09 4.82
N ILE A 59 -6.40 12.70 4.15
CA ILE A 59 -5.46 13.60 3.49
C ILE A 59 -5.36 13.16 2.04
N LYS A 60 -5.63 14.07 1.10
CA LYS A 60 -5.32 13.85 -0.31
C LYS A 60 -3.85 14.21 -0.54
N ILE A 61 -3.05 13.28 -1.07
CA ILE A 61 -1.65 13.53 -1.44
C ILE A 61 -1.65 14.45 -2.67
N PRO A 62 -1.10 15.67 -2.58
CA PRO A 62 -0.96 16.56 -3.73
C PRO A 62 0.02 15.98 -4.76
N ALA A 63 -0.07 16.43 -6.02
CA ALA A 63 0.89 16.05 -7.06
C ALA A 63 2.34 16.43 -6.73
N THR A 64 2.56 17.41 -5.84
CA THR A 64 3.87 17.82 -5.33
C THR A 64 4.40 16.91 -4.22
N GLY A 65 3.63 15.92 -3.78
CA GLY A 65 3.92 15.06 -2.62
C GLY A 65 3.36 15.62 -1.30
N TYR A 66 3.47 14.80 -0.26
CA TYR A 66 3.04 15.10 1.10
C TYR A 66 4.15 14.74 2.09
N VAL A 67 4.45 15.64 3.03
CA VAL A 67 5.48 15.42 4.07
C VAL A 67 4.84 14.72 5.26
N LEU A 68 5.34 13.55 5.62
CA LEU A 68 4.95 12.85 6.84
C LEU A 68 5.67 13.47 8.04
N ASN A 69 4.90 13.82 9.07
CA ASN A 69 5.45 14.39 10.30
C ASN A 69 5.85 13.27 11.28
N PRO A 70 6.91 13.50 12.10
CA PRO A 70 7.25 12.62 13.22
C PRO A 70 6.06 12.44 14.18
N ASP A 71 6.04 11.31 14.89
CA ASP A 71 5.05 10.97 15.91
C ASP A 71 3.58 10.93 15.41
N CYS A 72 3.38 10.83 14.10
CA CYS A 72 2.07 10.65 13.48
C CYS A 72 1.91 9.23 12.92
N PHE A 73 0.69 8.70 12.96
CA PHE A 73 0.35 7.39 12.41
C PHE A 73 -0.52 7.55 11.15
N TYR A 74 -0.02 7.06 10.01
CA TYR A 74 -0.69 7.15 8.72
C TYR A 74 -1.01 5.77 8.15
N LEU A 75 -2.22 5.62 7.62
CA LEU A 75 -2.64 4.48 6.80
C LEU A 75 -2.63 4.91 5.34
N GLY A 76 -1.81 4.24 4.53
CA GLY A 76 -1.80 4.37 3.08
C GLY A 76 -2.65 3.28 2.43
N LYS A 77 -3.34 3.63 1.35
CA LYS A 77 -3.96 2.64 0.46
C LYS A 77 -2.95 2.24 -0.62
N VAL A 78 -2.92 0.96 -0.98
CA VAL A 78 -2.25 0.43 -2.18
C VAL A 78 -3.26 0.08 -3.27
#